data_AF-A0A7C2WLZ5-F1
#
_entry.id   AF-A0A7C2WLZ5-F1
#
_cell.length_a   1.000
_cell.length_b   1.000
_cell.length_c   1.000
_cell.angle_alpha   90.00
_cell.angle_beta   90.00
_cell.angle_gamma   90.00
#
_symmetry.space_group_name_H-M   'P 1'
#
loop_
_entity.id
_entity.type
_entity.pdbx_description
1 polymer ?
#
loop_
_entity_poly.entity_id
_entity_poly.type
_entity_poly.pdbx_seq_one_letter_code
_entity_poly.pdbx_strand_id
1 'polypeptide(L)'
;MGRMPAPRCNTAGFVSGCKTRPHMEFTKRKYDSFRQFREDLAFLWANRKRVNALAEGKALDPAFQARLILAVTQANKCTLFSLMVTQHAANAGLSAEETSALMAGDADSVQEEHAPAVLYARHWAQSDGQPDPQATAAMARAYGAETLDQVHFLIRVIHISNRFCNTLEYWKRRVGL
;
A
#
# COMPACT_ATOMS: atom_id res chain seq x y z
N MET A 1 6.70 -50.75 -33.33
CA MET A 1 7.60 -49.98 -32.43
C MET A 1 8.77 -49.42 -33.23
N GLY A 2 8.69 -48.15 -33.64
CA GLY A 2 9.82 -47.45 -34.28
C GLY A 2 10.39 -46.42 -33.31
N ARG A 3 11.65 -46.58 -32.90
CA ARG A 3 12.35 -45.59 -32.07
C ARG A 3 12.73 -44.39 -32.95
N MET A 4 12.26 -43.20 -32.59
CA MET A 4 12.78 -41.95 -33.13
C MET A 4 14.27 -41.78 -32.75
N PRO A 5 15.13 -41.28 -33.65
CA PRO A 5 16.51 -40.99 -33.30
C PRO A 5 16.59 -39.72 -32.42
N ALA A 6 17.50 -39.75 -31.44
CA ALA A 6 17.81 -38.60 -30.59
C ALA A 6 18.39 -37.43 -31.42
N PRO A 7 18.11 -36.16 -31.06
CA PRO A 7 18.70 -35.02 -31.75
C PRO A 7 20.22 -34.98 -31.50
N ARG A 8 21.00 -34.89 -32.58
CA ARG A 8 22.44 -34.67 -32.55
C ARG A 8 22.72 -33.22 -32.14
N CYS A 9 23.44 -33.01 -31.04
CA CYS A 9 24.08 -31.72 -30.76
C CYS A 9 25.15 -31.48 -31.84
N ASN A 10 24.93 -30.49 -32.70
CA ASN A 10 25.93 -30.06 -33.67
C ASN A 10 26.90 -29.10 -33.00
N THR A 11 28.19 -29.43 -33.05
CA THR A 11 29.31 -28.59 -32.65
C THR A 11 29.45 -27.41 -33.61
N ALA A 12 28.68 -26.36 -33.37
CA ALA A 12 28.93 -25.03 -33.91
C ALA A 12 28.62 -24.03 -32.79
N GLY A 13 29.68 -23.45 -32.23
CA GLY A 13 29.62 -22.61 -31.04
C GLY A 13 28.77 -21.36 -31.25
N PHE A 14 27.71 -21.24 -30.45
CA PHE A 14 27.17 -19.96 -30.00
C PHE A 14 26.29 -20.18 -28.77
N VAL A 15 26.89 -20.29 -27.58
CA VAL A 15 26.11 -20.18 -26.33
C VAL A 15 25.95 -18.70 -26.04
N SER A 16 25.00 -18.09 -26.74
CA SER A 16 24.51 -16.74 -26.45
C SER A 16 23.90 -16.72 -25.06
N GLY A 17 24.58 -16.03 -24.13
CA GLY A 17 23.99 -15.37 -22.97
C GLY A 17 23.17 -16.28 -22.05
N CYS A 18 23.82 -16.77 -20.99
CA CYS A 18 23.12 -17.09 -19.76
C CYS A 18 22.30 -15.85 -19.36
N LYS A 19 21.00 -15.83 -19.67
CA LYS A 19 20.11 -14.74 -19.26
C LYS A 19 20.10 -14.77 -17.74
N THR A 20 20.84 -13.85 -17.14
CA THR A 20 20.65 -13.48 -15.74
C THR A 20 19.15 -13.25 -15.57
N ARG A 21 18.52 -13.98 -14.65
CA ARG A 21 17.12 -13.71 -14.31
C ARG A 21 17.06 -12.21 -13.99
N PRO A 22 16.18 -11.42 -14.64
CA PRO A 22 16.09 -10.01 -14.33
C PRO A 22 15.80 -9.93 -12.83
N HIS A 23 16.70 -9.30 -12.09
CA HIS A 23 16.49 -9.04 -10.69
C HIS A 23 15.31 -8.07 -10.64
N MET A 24 14.09 -8.61 -10.45
CA MET A 24 12.85 -7.83 -10.47
C MET A 24 13.05 -6.64 -9.53
N GLU A 25 12.95 -5.44 -10.11
CA GLU A 25 13.12 -4.20 -9.36
C GLU A 25 12.11 -4.15 -8.21
N PHE A 26 12.56 -3.71 -7.03
CA PHE A 26 11.67 -3.63 -5.87
C PHE A 26 10.78 -2.39 -6.02
N THR A 27 9.55 -2.58 -6.51
CA THR A 27 8.64 -1.47 -6.83
C THR A 27 7.74 -1.02 -5.67
N LYS A 28 7.89 -1.59 -4.46
CA LYS A 28 7.03 -1.27 -3.31
C LYS A 28 7.55 -0.02 -2.60
N ARG A 29 6.65 0.79 -2.01
CA ARG A 29 7.02 2.00 -1.28
C ARG A 29 7.81 1.64 -0.02
N LYS A 30 9.05 2.10 0.11
CA LYS A 30 9.95 1.84 1.23
C LYS A 30 10.66 3.13 1.63
N TYR A 31 11.44 3.11 2.70
CA TYR A 31 12.34 4.22 3.00
C TYR A 31 13.51 4.27 2.01
N ASP A 32 13.84 5.48 1.54
CA ASP A 32 14.99 5.73 0.70
C ASP A 32 16.17 6.30 1.49
N SER A 33 15.91 6.81 2.70
CA SER A 33 16.94 7.32 3.59
C SER A 33 16.57 7.11 5.07
N PHE A 34 17.60 7.09 5.92
CA PHE A 34 17.43 7.03 7.37
C PHE A 34 16.77 8.30 7.94
N ARG A 35 16.93 9.44 7.26
CA ARG A 35 16.28 10.70 7.62
C ARG A 35 14.75 10.57 7.56
N GLN A 36 14.20 10.08 6.45
CA GLN A 36 12.76 9.85 6.31
C GLN A 36 12.23 8.94 7.43
N PHE A 37 12.92 7.83 7.69
CA PHE A 37 12.56 6.92 8.77
C PHE A 37 12.51 7.61 10.15
N ARG A 38 13.53 8.43 10.46
CA ARG A 38 13.56 9.19 11.73
C ARG A 38 12.45 10.24 11.82
N GLU A 39 12.15 10.94 10.73
CA GLU A 39 11.08 11.93 10.67
C GLU A 39 9.71 11.28 10.95
N ASP A 40 9.46 10.12 10.38
CA ASP A 40 8.22 9.38 10.60
C ASP A 40 8.12 8.76 11.99
N LEU A 41 9.23 8.27 12.54
CA LEU A 41 9.28 7.81 13.93
C LEU A 41 9.00 8.97 14.90
N ALA A 42 9.59 10.15 14.66
CA ALA A 42 9.33 11.34 15.45
C ALA A 42 7.86 11.78 15.34
N PHE A 43 7.28 11.72 14.14
CA PHE A 43 5.86 12.01 13.92
C PHE A 43 4.95 11.08 14.73
N LEU A 44 5.17 9.76 14.68
CA LEU A 44 4.39 8.80 15.45
C LEU A 44 4.51 9.04 16.96
N TRP A 45 5.73 9.30 17.45
CA TRP A 45 5.97 9.54 18.87
C TRP A 45 5.31 10.83 19.38
N ALA A 46 5.40 11.91 18.60
CA ALA A 46 4.74 13.17 18.89
C ALA A 46 3.21 13.04 18.90
N ASN A 47 2.65 12.15 18.07
CA ASN A 47 1.21 11.98 17.90
C ASN A 47 0.63 10.71 18.55
N ARG A 48 1.36 10.04 19.46
CA ARG A 48 0.99 8.74 20.05
C ARG A 48 -0.45 8.68 20.60
N LYS A 49 -0.95 9.77 21.18
CA LYS A 49 -2.34 9.84 21.69
C LYS A 49 -3.37 9.78 20.56
N ARG A 50 -3.12 10.48 19.44
CA ARG A 50 -3.99 10.44 18.25
C ARG A 50 -3.93 9.07 17.57
N VAL A 51 -2.75 8.43 17.54
CA VAL A 51 -2.60 7.06 17.03
C VAL A 51 -3.45 6.08 17.84
N ASN A 52 -3.41 6.17 19.17
CA ASN A 52 -4.26 5.33 20.02
C ASN A 52 -5.76 5.59 19.78
N ALA A 53 -6.16 6.85 19.64
CA ALA A 53 -7.55 7.21 19.33
C ALA A 53 -8.04 6.66 17.98
N LEU A 54 -7.17 6.62 16.95
CA LEU A 54 -7.46 5.96 15.68
C LEU A 54 -7.67 4.46 15.85
N ALA A 55 -6.84 3.80 16.67
CA ALA A 55 -6.95 2.36 16.93
C ALA A 55 -8.23 2.01 17.71
N GLU A 56 -8.73 2.93 18.54
CA GLU A 56 -9.99 2.80 19.28
C GLU A 56 -11.23 3.11 18.42
N GLY A 57 -11.08 3.52 17.15
CA GLY A 57 -12.19 3.84 16.25
C GLY A 57 -12.94 5.12 16.61
N LYS A 58 -12.31 6.06 17.33
CA LYS A 58 -12.96 7.29 17.82
C LYS A 58 -12.93 8.46 16.84
N ALA A 59 -12.16 8.34 15.76
CA ALA A 59 -11.91 9.45 14.84
C ALA A 59 -12.83 9.41 13.61
N LEU A 60 -13.04 8.23 13.03
CA LEU A 60 -13.80 8.04 11.80
C LEU A 60 -14.70 6.81 11.97
N ASP A 61 -15.77 6.76 11.18
CA ASP A 61 -16.57 5.54 11.05
C ASP A 61 -15.65 4.33 10.71
N PRO A 62 -15.81 3.18 11.39
CA PRO A 62 -14.92 2.03 11.18
C PRO A 62 -14.86 1.54 9.73
N ALA A 63 -16.00 1.49 9.02
CA ALA A 63 -16.04 1.04 7.64
C ALA A 63 -15.35 2.05 6.72
N PHE A 64 -15.57 3.35 6.95
CA PHE A 64 -14.86 4.40 6.23
C PHE A 64 -13.35 4.34 6.44
N GLN A 65 -12.90 4.20 7.69
CA GLN A 65 -11.49 4.03 8.05
C GLN A 65 -10.88 2.80 7.36
N ALA A 66 -11.58 1.66 7.34
CA ALA A 66 -11.10 0.45 6.67
C ALA A 66 -10.88 0.65 5.17
N ARG A 67 -11.79 1.34 4.47
CA ARG A 67 -11.65 1.66 3.03
C ARG A 67 -10.40 2.49 2.74
N LEU A 68 -10.12 3.50 3.57
CA LEU A 68 -8.93 4.34 3.45
C LEU A 68 -7.64 3.53 3.67
N ILE A 69 -7.63 2.66 4.68
CA ILE A 69 -6.50 1.78 4.99
C ILE A 69 -6.20 0.85 3.79
N LEU A 70 -7.23 0.24 3.20
CA LEU A 70 -7.09 -0.64 2.03
C LEU A 70 -6.52 0.11 0.83
N ALA A 71 -7.04 1.30 0.52
CA ALA A 71 -6.56 2.13 -0.59
C ALA A 71 -5.07 2.51 -0.45
N VAL A 72 -4.64 2.93 0.74
CA VAL A 72 -3.22 3.26 0.99
C VAL A 72 -2.35 2.01 0.90
N THR A 73 -2.81 0.89 1.45
CA THR A 73 -2.07 -0.39 1.42
C THR A 73 -1.87 -0.90 0.01
N GLN A 74 -2.91 -0.80 -0.82
CA GLN A 74 -2.89 -1.11 -2.25
C GLN A 74 -1.92 -0.20 -3.00
N ALA A 75 -2.01 1.12 -2.80
CA ALA A 75 -1.13 2.10 -3.44
C ALA A 75 0.35 1.88 -3.10
N ASN A 76 0.63 1.50 -1.85
CA ASN A 76 1.98 1.20 -1.37
C ASN A 76 2.49 -0.18 -1.75
N LYS A 77 1.62 -1.04 -2.33
CA LYS A 77 1.91 -2.43 -2.70
C LYS A 77 2.41 -3.26 -1.50
N CYS A 78 1.88 -3.01 -0.30
CA CYS A 78 2.35 -3.67 0.92
C CYS A 78 1.63 -5.00 1.16
N THR A 79 2.29 -6.11 0.85
CA THR A 79 1.71 -7.46 1.01
C THR A 79 1.86 -8.02 2.43
N LEU A 80 2.80 -7.52 3.22
CA LEU A 80 2.96 -7.99 4.61
C LEU A 80 1.86 -7.45 5.54
N PHE A 81 1.25 -6.33 5.16
CA PHE A 81 0.19 -5.68 5.92
C PHE A 81 -1.21 -6.22 5.54
N SER A 82 -1.30 -7.03 4.48
CA SER A 82 -2.57 -7.47 3.88
C SER A 82 -3.47 -8.20 4.88
N LEU A 83 -2.94 -9.20 5.60
CA LEU A 83 -3.72 -9.97 6.57
C LEU A 83 -4.33 -9.09 7.67
N MET A 84 -3.56 -8.11 8.13
CA MET A 84 -4.01 -7.21 9.19
C MET A 84 -5.12 -6.29 8.69
N VAL A 85 -5.00 -5.76 7.47
CA VAL A 85 -6.02 -4.86 6.91
C VAL A 85 -7.27 -5.61 6.44
N THR A 86 -7.15 -6.84 5.95
CA THR A 86 -8.32 -7.67 5.61
C THR A 86 -9.10 -8.07 6.86
N GLN A 87 -8.41 -8.42 7.95
CA GLN A 87 -9.08 -8.67 9.23
C GLN A 87 -9.74 -7.40 9.78
N HIS A 88 -9.06 -6.25 9.68
CA HIS A 88 -9.63 -4.97 10.10
C HIS A 88 -10.88 -4.61 9.30
N ALA A 89 -10.86 -4.80 7.98
CA ALA A 89 -12.00 -4.57 7.10
C ALA A 89 -13.19 -5.48 7.44
N ALA A 90 -12.94 -6.77 7.69
CA ALA A 90 -13.98 -7.70 8.12
C ALA A 90 -14.61 -7.28 9.47
N ASN A 91 -13.79 -6.86 10.44
CA ASN A 91 -14.27 -6.37 11.73
C ASN A 91 -15.09 -5.08 11.60
N ALA A 92 -14.82 -4.27 10.57
CA ALA A 92 -15.55 -3.06 10.24
C ALA A 92 -16.81 -3.31 9.38
N GLY A 93 -17.11 -4.57 9.05
CA GLY A 93 -18.31 -4.96 8.30
C GLY A 93 -18.21 -4.87 6.78
N LEU A 94 -17.00 -4.68 6.21
CA LEU A 94 -16.80 -4.75 4.76
C LEU A 94 -16.93 -6.20 4.28
N SER A 95 -17.50 -6.38 3.08
CA SER A 95 -17.55 -7.69 2.46
C SER A 95 -16.17 -8.13 1.95
N ALA A 96 -16.00 -9.43 1.73
CA ALA A 96 -14.78 -9.97 1.14
C ALA A 96 -14.60 -9.46 -0.30
N GLU A 97 -15.70 -9.27 -1.03
CA GLU A 97 -15.73 -8.76 -2.39
C GLU A 97 -15.26 -7.31 -2.45
N GLU A 98 -15.80 -6.43 -1.60
CA GLU A 98 -15.39 -5.03 -1.51
C GLU A 98 -13.92 -4.91 -1.09
N THR A 99 -13.50 -5.70 -0.11
CA THR A 99 -12.10 -5.74 0.34
C THR A 99 -11.15 -6.14 -0.79
N SER A 100 -11.51 -7.18 -1.56
CA SER A 100 -10.74 -7.67 -2.70
C SER A 100 -10.67 -6.64 -3.82
N ALA A 101 -11.79 -6.00 -4.16
CA ALA A 101 -11.88 -4.95 -5.16
C ALA A 101 -10.96 -3.77 -4.82
N LEU A 102 -11.05 -3.27 -3.58
CA LEU A 102 -10.19 -2.19 -3.10
C LEU A 102 -8.70 -2.55 -3.16
N MET A 103 -8.34 -3.77 -2.79
CA MET A 103 -6.95 -4.27 -2.87
C MET A 103 -6.48 -4.52 -4.31
N ALA A 104 -7.40 -4.74 -5.26
CA ALA A 104 -7.12 -4.76 -6.69
C ALA A 104 -6.98 -3.35 -7.28
N GLY A 105 -7.36 -2.30 -6.53
CA GLY A 105 -7.36 -0.92 -7.00
C GLY A 105 -8.67 -0.50 -7.66
N ASP A 106 -9.72 -1.32 -7.56
CA ASP A 106 -11.06 -0.95 -7.98
C ASP A 106 -11.74 -0.12 -6.87
N ALA A 107 -12.21 1.07 -7.22
CA ALA A 107 -12.93 1.97 -6.32
C ALA A 107 -14.42 2.08 -6.69
N ASP A 108 -14.87 1.44 -7.77
CA ASP A 108 -16.25 1.51 -8.27
C ASP A 108 -17.22 0.75 -7.35
N SER A 109 -16.70 -0.19 -6.55
CA SER A 109 -17.43 -0.93 -5.53
C SER A 109 -17.66 -0.13 -4.23
N VAL A 110 -17.06 1.06 -4.10
CA VAL A 110 -17.18 1.89 -2.91
C VAL A 110 -18.45 2.71 -2.96
N GLN A 111 -19.12 2.84 -1.81
CA GLN A 111 -20.25 3.75 -1.65
C GLN A 111 -19.90 5.17 -2.14
N GLU A 112 -20.82 5.80 -2.88
CA GLU A 112 -20.59 7.09 -3.55
C GLU A 112 -20.09 8.18 -2.58
N GLU A 113 -20.61 8.17 -1.34
CA GLU A 113 -20.19 9.07 -0.26
C GLU A 113 -18.72 8.91 0.17
N HIS A 114 -18.13 7.73 0.02
CA HIS A 114 -16.76 7.43 0.45
C HIS A 114 -15.76 7.41 -0.72
N ALA A 115 -16.24 7.25 -1.97
CA ALA A 115 -15.38 7.12 -3.14
C ALA A 115 -14.39 8.28 -3.33
N PRO A 116 -14.77 9.58 -3.19
CA PRO A 116 -13.83 10.68 -3.31
C PRO A 116 -12.67 10.60 -2.31
N ALA A 117 -12.95 10.24 -1.06
CA ALA A 117 -11.94 10.08 -0.02
C ALA A 117 -11.01 8.89 -0.25
N VAL A 118 -11.54 7.78 -0.76
CA VAL A 118 -10.74 6.59 -1.14
C VAL A 118 -9.79 6.91 -2.29
N LEU A 119 -10.28 7.59 -3.33
CA LEU A 119 -9.46 8.04 -4.46
C LEU A 119 -8.40 9.04 -4.01
N TYR A 120 -8.76 9.97 -3.12
CA TYR A 120 -7.82 10.91 -2.53
C TYR A 120 -6.72 10.21 -1.73
N ALA A 121 -7.08 9.27 -0.85
CA ALA A 121 -6.12 8.52 -0.04
C ALA A 121 -5.12 7.74 -0.90
N ARG A 122 -5.62 7.14 -1.98
CA ARG A 122 -4.78 6.49 -3.00
C ARG A 122 -3.83 7.48 -3.64
N HIS A 123 -4.32 8.62 -4.13
CA HIS A 123 -3.50 9.66 -4.75
C HIS A 123 -2.43 10.20 -3.79
N TRP A 124 -2.82 10.45 -2.54
CA TRP A 124 -1.92 10.89 -1.47
C TRP A 124 -0.77 9.89 -1.26
N ALA A 125 -1.07 8.60 -1.20
CA ALA A 125 -0.04 7.56 -1.03
C ALA A 125 0.85 7.41 -2.29
N GLN A 126 0.25 7.48 -3.48
CA GLN A 126 0.99 7.41 -4.75
C GLN A 126 1.93 8.60 -4.94
N SER A 127 1.58 9.77 -4.43
CA SER A 127 2.37 11.00 -4.46
C SER A 127 3.32 11.16 -3.26
N ASP A 128 3.49 10.12 -2.44
CA ASP A 128 4.35 10.14 -1.24
C ASP A 128 4.04 11.29 -0.28
N GLY A 129 2.74 11.54 -0.07
CA GLY A 129 2.24 12.58 0.82
C GLY A 129 2.22 13.99 0.22
N GLN A 130 2.39 14.11 -1.10
CA GLN A 130 2.33 15.37 -1.85
C GLN A 130 1.17 15.34 -2.86
N PRO A 131 -0.09 15.25 -2.38
CA PRO A 131 -1.26 15.18 -3.25
C PRO A 131 -1.41 16.45 -4.07
N ASP A 132 -2.23 16.37 -5.12
CA ASP A 132 -2.58 17.53 -5.92
C ASP A 132 -3.33 18.55 -5.04
N PRO A 133 -2.98 19.85 -5.08
CA PRO A 133 -3.67 20.87 -4.29
C PRO A 133 -5.18 20.96 -4.58
N GLN A 134 -5.60 20.73 -5.83
CA GLN A 134 -7.00 20.69 -6.23
C GLN A 134 -7.71 19.46 -5.64
N ALA A 135 -7.04 18.30 -5.58
CA ALA A 135 -7.58 17.11 -4.93
C ALA A 135 -7.77 17.34 -3.42
N THR A 136 -6.81 18.02 -2.78
CA THR A 136 -6.90 18.41 -1.37
C THR A 136 -8.04 19.40 -1.13
N ALA A 137 -8.20 20.40 -2.01
CA ALA A 137 -9.30 21.36 -1.93
C ALA A 137 -10.67 20.70 -2.19
N ALA A 138 -10.74 19.74 -3.11
CA ALA A 138 -11.96 18.98 -3.36
C ALA A 138 -12.37 18.15 -2.12
N MET A 139 -11.42 17.51 -1.47
CA MET A 139 -11.67 16.81 -0.20
C MET A 139 -12.17 17.73 0.90
N ALA A 140 -11.53 18.89 1.08
CA ALA A 140 -11.96 19.87 2.08
C ALA A 140 -13.40 20.34 1.83
N ARG A 141 -13.78 20.54 0.56
CA ARG A 141 -15.15 20.91 0.19
C ARG A 141 -16.17 19.80 0.41
N ALA A 142 -15.79 18.55 0.13
CA ALA A 142 -16.70 17.41 0.23
C ALA A 142 -16.95 16.96 1.68
N TYR A 143 -15.92 16.98 2.53
CA TYR A 143 -15.98 16.36 3.87
C TYR A 143 -15.73 17.34 5.03
N GLY A 144 -15.37 18.59 4.73
CA GLY A 144 -14.97 19.58 5.73
C GLY A 144 -13.52 19.42 6.21
N ALA A 145 -13.03 20.44 6.90
CA ALA A 145 -11.63 20.51 7.34
C ALA A 145 -11.29 19.49 8.45
N GLU A 146 -12.24 19.19 9.33
CA GLU A 146 -12.03 18.22 10.43
C GLU A 146 -11.83 16.80 9.90
N THR A 147 -12.74 16.34 9.04
CA THR A 147 -12.62 15.02 8.38
C THR A 147 -11.35 14.95 7.55
N LEU A 148 -10.97 16.03 6.85
CA LEU A 148 -9.72 16.07 6.10
C LEU A 148 -8.50 15.85 6.99
N ASP A 149 -8.41 16.51 8.15
CA ASP A 149 -7.32 16.30 9.11
C ASP A 149 -7.29 14.86 9.63
N GLN A 150 -8.44 14.28 9.97
CA GLN A 150 -8.55 12.90 10.42
C GLN A 150 -8.10 11.90 9.34
N VAL A 151 -8.55 12.10 8.09
CA VAL A 151 -8.16 11.29 6.94
C VAL A 151 -6.66 11.42 6.69
N HIS A 152 -6.09 12.64 6.65
CA HIS A 152 -4.64 12.87 6.48
C HIS A 152 -3.83 12.18 7.56
N PHE A 153 -4.28 12.30 8.80
CA PHE A 153 -3.60 11.68 9.93
C PHE A 153 -3.61 10.16 9.82
N LEU A 154 -4.77 9.55 9.54
CA LEU A 154 -4.92 8.12 9.32
C LEU A 154 -4.01 7.63 8.18
N ILE A 155 -4.14 8.20 6.98
CA ILE A 155 -3.42 7.71 5.80
C ILE A 155 -1.90 7.86 5.98
N ARG A 156 -1.44 8.89 6.70
CA ARG A 156 -0.02 9.04 7.05
C ARG A 156 0.47 7.94 7.98
N VAL A 157 -0.30 7.58 9.02
CA VAL A 157 0.07 6.48 9.93
C VAL A 157 0.18 5.15 9.19
N ILE A 158 -0.76 4.87 8.27
CA ILE A 158 -0.73 3.66 7.46
C ILE A 158 0.43 3.67 6.47
N HIS A 159 0.70 4.80 5.83
CA HIS A 159 1.84 4.96 4.92
C HIS A 159 3.18 4.70 5.59
N ILE A 160 3.34 5.19 6.82
CA ILE A 160 4.53 4.92 7.67
C ILE A 160 4.66 3.42 7.95
N SER A 161 3.55 2.77 8.33
CA SER A 161 3.50 1.34 8.64
C SER A 161 3.85 0.49 7.41
N ASN A 162 3.29 0.83 6.25
CA ASN A 162 3.58 0.14 4.99
C ASN A 162 5.04 0.32 4.56
N ARG A 163 5.59 1.54 4.64
CA ARG A 163 7.00 1.80 4.33
C ARG A 163 7.93 1.00 5.23
N PHE A 164 7.61 0.89 6.52
CA PHE A 164 8.38 0.06 7.45
C PHE A 164 8.37 -1.42 7.01
N CYS A 165 7.20 -2.02 6.82
CA CYS A 165 7.08 -3.41 6.38
C CYS A 165 7.78 -3.67 5.04
N ASN A 166 7.59 -2.80 4.05
CA ASN A 166 8.23 -2.93 2.74
C ASN A 166 9.76 -2.77 2.83
N THR A 167 10.26 -1.92 3.73
CA THR A 167 11.71 -1.78 3.98
C THR A 167 12.28 -3.05 4.57
N LEU A 168 11.59 -3.70 5.52
CA LEU A 168 12.00 -5.00 6.06
C LEU A 168 12.00 -6.08 4.99
N GLU A 169 10.97 -6.13 4.14
CA GLU A 169 10.90 -7.09 3.03
C GLU A 169 12.03 -6.87 2.02
N TYR A 170 12.35 -5.62 1.70
CA TYR A 170 13.47 -5.27 0.85
C TYR A 170 14.79 -5.79 1.41
N TRP A 171 15.05 -5.54 2.69
CA TRP A 171 16.26 -6.01 3.35
C TRP A 171 16.33 -7.54 3.37
N LYS A 172 15.23 -8.21 3.72
CA LYS A 172 15.15 -9.68 3.70
C LYS A 172 15.55 -10.26 2.34
N ARG A 173 14.99 -9.72 1.25
CA ARG A 173 15.32 -10.13 -0.13
C ARG A 173 16.76 -9.80 -0.53
N ARG A 174 17.31 -8.69 -0.03
CA ARG A 174 18.66 -8.22 -0.38
C ARG A 174 19.77 -8.98 0.35
N VAL A 175 19.53 -9.35 1.61
CA VAL A 175 20.56 -9.98 2.47
C VAL A 175 20.34 -11.48 2.71
N GLY A 176 19.22 -12.04 2.22
CA GLY A 176 18.96 -13.48 2.28
C GLY A 176 18.55 -14.02 3.65
N LEU A 177 17.92 -13.19 4.48
CA LEU A 177 17.29 -13.61 5.75
C LEU A 177 15.96 -14.33 5.52
#